data_AF-B7MH20-F1
#
_entry.id   AF-B7MH20-F1
#
_cell.length_a   1.000
_cell.length_b   1.000
_cell.length_c   1.000
_cell.angle_alpha   90.00
_cell.angle_beta   90.00
_cell.angle_gamma   90.00
#
_symmetry.space_group_name_H-M   'P 1'
#
loop_
_entity.id
_entity.type
_entity.pdbx_description
1 polymer ?
#
loop_
_entity_poly.entity_id
_entity_poly.type
_entity_poly.pdbx_seq_one_letter_code
_entity_poly.pdbx_strand_id
1 'polypeptide(L)' 'MDGVGGTERIKKALALASFYEAFNLNSLQPGSVVVVTTQSGMTIQIHKPKEEGRG' A
#
# COMPACT_ATOMS: atom_id res chain seq x y z
N MET A 1 -6.29 -12.05 29.45
CA MET A 1 -5.61 -11.25 28.41
C MET A 1 -5.93 -11.89 27.08
N ASP A 2 -6.79 -11.24 26.32
CA ASP A 2 -7.44 -11.75 25.10
C ASP A 2 -6.44 -11.97 23.96
N GLY A 3 -6.20 -13.24 23.62
CA GLY A 3 -5.28 -13.71 22.57
C GLY A 3 -5.72 -13.43 21.13
N VAL A 4 -6.69 -12.53 20.90
CA VAL A 4 -7.28 -12.26 19.58
C VAL A 4 -6.67 -11.02 18.91
N GLY A 5 -6.13 -10.06 19.68
CA GLY A 5 -5.60 -8.81 19.13
C GLY A 5 -4.17 -8.86 18.58
N GLY A 6 -3.39 -9.90 18.90
CA GLY A 6 -2.00 -10.07 18.43
C GLY A 6 -1.94 -10.52 16.96
N THR A 7 -2.67 -11.57 16.64
CA THR A 7 -2.66 -12.22 15.32
C THR A 7 -3.23 -11.32 14.22
N GLU A 8 -4.26 -10.54 14.54
CA GLU A 8 -4.89 -9.63 13.57
C GLU A 8 -3.97 -8.47 13.16
N ARG A 9 -3.19 -7.92 14.11
CA ARG A 9 -2.18 -6.90 13.82
C ARG A 9 -1.06 -7.45 12.93
N ILE A 10 -0.61 -8.67 13.18
CA ILE A 10 0.41 -9.34 12.36
C ILE A 10 -0.12 -9.56 10.93
N LYS A 11 -1.33 -10.09 10.78
CA LYS A 11 -1.96 -10.29 9.46
C LYS A 11 -2.07 -8.98 8.68
N LYS A 12 -2.49 -7.89 9.34
CA LYS A 12 -2.57 -6.55 8.71
C LYS A 12 -1.20 -6.05 8.28
N ALA A 13 -0.17 -6.21 9.12
CA ALA A 13 1.19 -5.80 8.79
C ALA A 13 1.76 -6.60 7.60
N LEU A 14 1.54 -7.91 7.57
CA LEU A 14 1.95 -8.77 6.46
C LEU A 14 1.20 -8.41 5.16
N ALA A 15 -0.12 -8.23 5.23
CA ALA A 15 -0.91 -7.85 4.06
C ALA A 15 -0.46 -6.49 3.49
N LEU A 16 -0.14 -5.53 4.35
CA LEU A 16 0.39 -4.23 3.95
C LEU A 16 1.76 -4.36 3.29
N ALA A 17 2.68 -5.13 3.87
CA ALA A 17 4.01 -5.36 3.29
C ALA A 17 3.91 -6.01 1.90
N SER A 18 3.10 -7.08 1.76
CA SER A 18 2.87 -7.74 0.48
C SER A 18 2.23 -6.81 -0.56
N PHE A 19 1.35 -5.89 -0.15
CA PHE A 19 0.80 -4.88 -1.05
C PHE A 19 1.88 -3.91 -1.54
N TYR A 20 2.73 -3.39 -0.65
CA TYR A 20 3.83 -2.49 -1.03
C TYR A 20 4.81 -3.15 -1.99
N GLU A 21 5.11 -4.43 -1.78
CA GLU A 21 5.97 -5.23 -2.66
C GLU A 21 5.31 -5.48 -4.03
N ALA A 22 4.08 -5.99 -4.05
CA ALA A 22 3.37 -6.35 -5.28
C ALA A 22 3.22 -5.19 -6.27
N PHE A 23 3.11 -3.96 -5.76
CA PHE A 23 2.98 -2.74 -6.57
C PHE A 23 4.27 -1.90 -6.61
N ASN A 24 5.37 -2.40 -6.06
CA ASN A 24 6.67 -1.71 -5.97
C ASN A 24 6.55 -0.26 -5.43
N LEU A 25 5.71 -0.05 -4.41
CA LEU A 25 5.36 1.29 -3.91
C LEU A 25 6.53 1.99 -3.22
N ASN A 26 7.52 1.24 -2.74
CA ASN A 26 8.73 1.80 -2.12
C ASN A 26 9.54 2.65 -3.09
N SER A 27 9.46 2.34 -4.40
CA SER A 27 10.17 3.07 -5.45
C SER A 27 9.41 4.30 -5.98
N LEU A 28 8.14 4.48 -5.59
CA LEU A 28 7.34 5.60 -6.06
C LEU A 28 7.90 6.93 -5.55
N GLN A 29 8.05 7.89 -6.44
CA GLN A 29 8.35 9.25 -6.03
C GLN A 29 7.10 9.91 -5.41
N PRO A 30 7.26 10.75 -4.39
CA PRO A 30 6.16 11.56 -3.87
C PRO A 30 5.44 12.33 -4.99
N GLY A 31 4.11 12.41 -4.90
CA GLY A 31 3.27 13.00 -5.95
C GLY A 31 3.03 12.13 -7.19
N SER A 32 3.62 10.92 -7.26
CA SER A 32 3.39 9.99 -8.37
C SER A 32 2.11 9.18 -8.19
N VAL A 33 1.57 8.69 -9.31
CA VAL A 33 0.40 7.81 -9.35
C VAL A 33 0.76 6.53 -10.09
N VAL A 34 0.43 5.38 -9.50
CA VAL A 34 0.45 4.07 -10.17
C VAL A 34 -0.96 3.71 -10.58
N VAL A 35 -1.10 3.26 -11.83
CA VAL A 35 -2.35 2.72 -12.36
C VAL A 35 -2.09 1.30 -12.81
N VAL A 36 -2.79 0.34 -12.20
CA VAL A 36 -2.75 -1.07 -12.60
C VAL A 36 -4.11 -1.48 -13.11
N THR A 37 -4.16 -1.94 -14.35
CA THR A 37 -5.38 -2.50 -14.94
C THR A 37 -5.20 -4.01 -15.07
N THR A 38 -6.07 -4.76 -14.39
CA THR A 38 -6.14 -6.22 -14.49
C THR A 38 -6.71 -6.64 -15.84
N GLN A 39 -6.47 -7.89 -16.24
CA GLN A 39 -6.99 -8.43 -17.50
C GLN A 39 -8.52 -8.39 -17.61
N SER A 40 -9.25 -8.44 -16.48
CA SER A 40 -10.71 -8.30 -16.45
C SER A 40 -11.20 -6.86 -16.58
N GLY A 41 -10.29 -5.88 -16.68
CA GLY A 41 -10.63 -4.46 -16.82
C GLY A 41 -10.76 -3.71 -15.49
N MET A 42 -10.56 -4.36 -14.34
CA MET A 42 -10.51 -3.64 -13.06
C MET A 42 -9.25 -2.80 -12.99
N THR A 43 -9.40 -1.51 -12.70
CA THR A 43 -8.30 -0.56 -12.53
C THR A 43 -8.13 -0.17 -11.07
N ILE A 44 -6.90 -0.23 -10.59
CA ILE A 44 -6.47 0.21 -9.26
C ILE A 44 -5.57 1.44 -9.46
N GLN A 45 -5.93 2.55 -8.81
CA GLN A 45 -5.08 3.76 -8.78
C GLN A 45 -4.52 3.96 -7.38
N ILE A 46 -3.20 4.08 -7.28
CA ILE A 46 -2.48 4.29 -6.03
C ILE A 46 -1.79 5.65 -6.12
N HIS A 47 -2.19 6.57 -5.25
CA HIS A 47 -1.64 7.93 -5.19
C HIS A 47 -0.62 8.00 -4.05
N LYS A 48 0.64 8.32 -4.37
CA LYS A 48 1.60 8.72 -3.35
C LYS A 48 1.44 10.23 -3.13
N PRO A 49 1.03 10.68 -1.93
CA PRO A 49 0.94 12.12 -1.67
C PRO A 49 2.30 12.78 -1.92
N LYS A 50 2.28 14.05 -2.30
CA LYS A 50 3.51 14.86 -2.31
C LYS A 50 4.06 14.87 -0.89
N GLU A 51 5.38 14.91 -0.75
CA GLU A 51 5.94 15.27 0.55
C GLU A 51 5.38 16.65 0.88
N GLU A 52 4.60 16.72 1.95
CA GLU A 52 4.20 18.00 2.51
C GLU A 52 5.50 18.61 3.01
N GLY A 53 6.03 19.57 2.25
CA GLY A 53 7.22 20.29 2.67
C GLY A 53 6.93 20.87 4.04
N ARG A 54 7.55 20.30 5.08
CA ARG A 54 7.67 20.96 6.37
C ARG A 54 8.63 22.12 6.17
N GLY A 55 8.11 23.20 5.58
CA GLY A 55 8.70 24.53 5.61
C GLY A 55 8.46 25.18 6.96
#